data_AF-A0A964U5I6-F1
#
_entry.id   AF-A0A964U5I6-F1
#
_cell.length_a   1.000
_cell.length_b   1.000
_cell.length_c   1.000
_cell.angle_alpha   90.00
_cell.angle_beta   90.00
_cell.angle_gamma   90.00
#
_symmetry.space_group_name_H-M   'P 1'
#
loop_
_entity.id
_entity.type
_entity.pdbx_description
1 polymer ?
#
loop_
_entity_poly.entity_id
_entity_poly.type
_entity_poly.pdbx_seq_one_letter_code
_entity_poly.pdbx_strand_id
1 'polypeptide(L)'
;MAGDRRINKTYTTNRLRVDYAHVGLFDVTDRTLWIAKKRWGTVPVRVSHARLLRGGTQDTSTAEKDQFLCYWYHTPGTGEGYVHGYPIEWDEGHLLIRLDPNWNYQNKSYIPPTDTAKIERNIEQQYQWGRYIFEAYASKNPKFPLSWHMIGPRATDSMFYIQRVEN
;
A
#
# COMPACT_ATOMS: atom_id res chain seq x y z
N MET A 1 3.03 23.49 -12.33
CA MET A 1 3.80 23.79 -11.10
C MET A 1 4.03 22.47 -10.38
N ALA A 2 5.29 22.03 -10.26
CA ALA A 2 5.64 20.79 -9.58
C ALA A 2 5.53 21.02 -8.06
N GLY A 3 4.34 20.73 -7.50
CA GLY A 3 4.12 20.77 -6.06
C GLY A 3 5.10 19.83 -5.36
N ASP A 4 5.80 20.38 -4.38
CA ASP A 4 6.91 19.79 -3.63
C ASP A 4 6.59 18.34 -3.19
N ARG A 5 7.16 17.34 -3.90
CA ARG A 5 7.03 15.91 -3.60
C ARG A 5 7.80 15.57 -2.33
N ARG A 6 7.29 15.98 -1.17
CA ARG A 6 7.96 15.79 0.13
C ARG A 6 7.77 14.37 0.65
N ILE A 7 8.50 13.42 0.06
CA ILE A 7 8.83 12.16 0.74
C ILE A 7 9.93 12.46 1.76
N ASN A 8 9.69 12.14 3.03
CA ASN A 8 10.69 12.34 4.08
C ASN A 8 11.71 11.19 4.08
N LYS A 9 12.82 11.38 3.36
CA LYS A 9 13.91 10.40 3.24
C LYS A 9 14.57 10.01 4.57
N THR A 10 14.35 10.77 5.64
CA THR A 10 14.83 10.39 6.99
C THR A 10 14.05 9.18 7.50
N TYR A 11 12.74 9.11 7.25
CA TYR A 11 11.86 8.02 7.71
C TYR A 11 11.55 6.98 6.63
N THR A 12 11.79 7.31 5.36
CA THR A 12 11.49 6.45 4.20
C THR A 12 12.74 5.99 3.47
N THR A 13 12.63 4.88 2.75
CA THR A 13 13.62 4.40 1.80
C THR A 13 12.90 3.84 0.58
N ASN A 14 13.51 3.97 -0.60
CA ASN A 14 13.06 3.27 -1.81
C ASN A 14 13.71 1.89 -1.98
N ARG A 15 14.57 1.49 -1.03
CA ARG A 15 15.14 0.14 -0.97
C ARG A 15 14.12 -0.80 -0.34
N LEU A 16 13.34 -1.46 -1.19
CA LEU A 16 12.35 -2.46 -0.79
C LEU A 16 13.01 -3.61 -0.02
N ARG A 17 12.36 -4.08 1.04
CA ARG A 17 12.83 -5.12 1.95
C ARG A 17 11.67 -6.04 2.34
N VAL A 18 11.97 -7.32 2.57
CA VAL A 18 10.98 -8.35 2.91
C VAL A 18 11.22 -9.00 4.27
N ASP A 19 12.19 -8.49 5.03
CA ASP A 19 12.61 -9.04 6.32
C ASP A 19 11.92 -8.39 7.54
N TYR A 20 10.99 -7.46 7.30
CA TYR A 20 10.17 -6.86 8.36
C TYR A 20 8.87 -6.27 7.83
N ALA A 21 7.83 -6.27 8.66
CA ALA A 21 6.55 -5.63 8.37
C ALA A 21 6.65 -4.08 8.37
N HIS A 22 6.01 -3.43 7.40
CA HIS A 22 6.05 -1.97 7.23
C HIS A 22 4.89 -1.41 6.41
N VAL A 23 4.70 -0.10 6.50
CA VAL A 23 3.84 0.66 5.57
C VAL A 23 4.64 1.21 4.40
N GLY A 24 3.98 1.46 3.28
CA GLY A 24 4.59 2.11 2.12
C GLY A 24 3.65 2.97 1.29
N LEU A 25 4.27 3.78 0.44
CA LEU A 25 3.65 4.72 -0.49
C LEU A 25 4.20 4.45 -1.89
N PHE A 26 3.30 4.23 -2.84
CA PHE A 26 3.64 4.14 -4.26
C PHE A 26 3.28 5.44 -4.96
N ASP A 27 4.26 6.10 -5.57
CA ASP A 27 4.04 7.27 -6.42
C ASP A 27 3.59 6.82 -7.80
N VAL A 28 2.32 7.07 -8.14
CA VAL A 28 1.74 6.64 -9.42
C VAL A 28 2.31 7.41 -10.62
N THR A 29 2.97 8.55 -10.39
CA THR A 29 3.52 9.41 -11.43
C THR A 29 4.87 8.91 -11.92
N ASP A 30 5.78 8.61 -11.00
CA ASP A 30 7.14 8.15 -11.32
C ASP A 30 7.38 6.65 -11.01
N ARG A 31 6.35 5.95 -10.55
CA ARG A 31 6.36 4.53 -10.19
C ARG A 31 7.37 4.17 -9.10
N THR A 32 7.72 5.11 -8.23
CA THR A 32 8.65 4.85 -7.12
C THR A 32 7.92 4.23 -5.93
N LEU A 33 8.49 3.15 -5.40
CA LEU A 33 8.07 2.54 -4.14
C LEU A 33 8.84 3.14 -2.97
N TRP A 34 8.12 3.57 -1.94
CA TRP A 34 8.70 4.06 -0.69
C TRP A 34 8.19 3.23 0.47
N ILE A 35 9.08 2.79 1.34
CA ILE A 35 8.74 2.05 2.56
C ILE A 35 9.25 2.75 3.81
N ALA A 36 8.56 2.53 4.93
CA ALA A 36 9.05 2.95 6.24
C ALA A 36 10.37 2.26 6.59
N LYS A 37 11.39 3.03 6.96
CA LYS A 37 12.65 2.50 7.49
C LYS A 37 12.41 1.86 8.85
N LYS A 38 12.99 0.67 9.07
CA LYS A 38 13.07 0.07 10.41
C LYS A 38 13.98 0.92 11.30
N ARG A 39 13.46 1.39 12.44
CA ARG A 39 14.22 2.12 13.47
C ARG A 39 14.12 1.38 14.79
N TRP A 40 15.18 1.47 15.60
CA TRP A 40 15.18 0.86 16.93
C TRP A 40 14.02 1.39 17.78
N GLY A 41 13.33 0.50 18.49
CA GLY A 41 12.15 0.82 19.30
C GLY A 41 10.88 1.20 18.53
N THR A 42 10.87 1.15 17.19
CA THR A 42 9.68 1.48 16.37
C THR A 42 9.24 0.25 15.57
N VAL A 43 7.96 -0.10 15.66
CA VAL A 43 7.33 -1.12 14.82
C VAL A 43 6.87 -0.46 13.50
N PRO A 44 7.53 -0.69 12.35
CA PRO A 44 7.28 0.12 11.16
C PRO A 44 5.88 -0.04 10.57
N VAL A 45 5.22 -1.19 10.76
CA VAL A 45 3.84 -1.43 10.29
C VAL A 45 2.79 -0.62 11.08
N ARG A 46 3.12 -0.17 12.29
CA ARG A 46 2.26 0.70 13.11
C ARG A 46 2.47 2.19 12.84
N VAL A 47 3.38 2.53 11.92
CA VAL A 47 3.65 3.91 11.53
C VAL A 47 2.56 4.38 10.56
N SER A 48 1.95 5.53 10.82
CA SER A 48 1.04 6.17 9.86
C SER A 48 1.79 6.53 8.58
N HIS A 49 1.17 6.30 7.42
CA HIS A 49 1.65 6.79 6.12
C HIS A 49 1.96 8.30 6.13
N ALA A 50 1.33 9.08 7.01
CA ALA A 50 1.56 10.52 7.13
C ALA A 50 2.99 10.83 7.55
N ARG A 51 3.53 9.99 8.42
CA ARG A 51 4.88 10.11 8.95
C ARG A 51 5.93 9.90 7.87
N LEU A 52 5.60 9.16 6.80
CA LEU A 52 6.47 9.00 5.64
C LEU A 52 6.63 10.30 4.83
N LEU A 53 5.67 11.23 4.92
CA LEU A 53 5.69 12.51 4.22
C LEU A 53 6.28 13.63 5.07
N ARG A 54 5.80 13.80 6.30
CA ARG A 54 6.17 14.96 7.14
C ARG A 54 6.98 14.63 8.39
N GLY A 55 7.19 13.35 8.71
CA GLY A 55 7.82 12.94 9.98
C GLY A 55 6.95 13.18 11.23
N GLY A 56 5.68 13.60 11.06
CA GLY A 56 4.75 14.02 12.12
C GLY A 56 4.02 12.92 12.89
N THR A 57 3.33 13.33 13.96
CA THR A 57 2.56 12.52 14.93
C THR A 57 1.32 11.84 14.31
N GLN A 58 0.70 10.91 15.05
CA GLN A 58 -0.24 9.88 14.58
C GLN A 58 -1.43 10.35 13.71
N ASP A 59 -1.82 11.64 13.76
CA ASP A 59 -3.14 12.09 13.31
C ASP A 59 -3.20 12.99 12.06
N THR A 60 -2.09 13.23 11.35
CA THR A 60 -2.13 14.11 10.16
C THR A 60 -2.55 13.37 8.90
N SER A 61 -3.86 13.27 8.63
CA SER A 61 -4.33 13.11 7.25
C SER A 61 -3.91 14.35 6.48
N THR A 62 -2.97 14.20 5.57
CA THR A 62 -2.47 15.29 4.74
C THR A 62 -2.97 15.03 3.34
N ALA A 63 -3.58 16.04 2.70
CA ALA A 63 -3.95 15.99 1.27
C ALA A 63 -2.75 15.61 0.36
N GLU A 64 -1.52 15.76 0.88
CA GLU A 64 -0.30 15.26 0.26
C GLU A 64 -0.25 13.75 0.07
N LYS A 65 -1.04 12.96 0.83
CA LYS A 65 -1.17 11.51 0.65
C LYS A 65 -1.97 11.16 -0.59
N ASP A 66 -2.84 12.05 -1.05
CA ASP A 66 -3.80 11.74 -2.11
C ASP A 66 -3.13 11.52 -3.48
N GLN A 67 -1.83 11.80 -3.60
CA GLN A 67 -1.02 11.48 -4.78
C GLN A 67 -0.37 10.09 -4.73
N PHE A 68 -0.44 9.40 -3.59
CA PHE A 68 0.24 8.13 -3.37
C PHE A 68 -0.75 7.01 -3.08
N LEU A 69 -0.55 5.88 -3.75
CA LEU A 69 -1.24 4.65 -3.41
C LEU A 69 -0.61 4.08 -2.13
N CYS A 70 -1.41 3.96 -1.07
CA CYS A 70 -0.95 3.44 0.21
C CYS A 70 -1.00 1.91 0.24
N TYR A 71 0.00 1.29 0.84
CA TYR A 71 0.02 -0.15 1.07
C TYR A 71 0.66 -0.52 2.40
N TRP A 72 0.41 -1.74 2.87
CA TRP A 72 0.95 -2.36 4.06
C TRP A 72 1.56 -3.70 3.69
N TYR A 73 2.71 -3.99 4.27
CA TYR A 73 3.39 -5.26 4.12
C TYR A 73 3.54 -5.92 5.48
N HIS A 74 3.06 -7.15 5.59
CA HIS A 74 3.21 -8.01 6.75
C HIS A 74 4.14 -9.17 6.40
N THR A 75 5.13 -9.41 7.25
CA THR A 75 5.89 -10.66 7.24
C THR A 75 5.11 -11.72 8.04
N PRO A 76 5.44 -13.02 7.88
CA PRO A 76 4.87 -14.09 8.70
C PRO A 76 4.82 -13.75 10.19
N GLY A 77 3.68 -14.03 10.82
CA GLY A 77 3.41 -13.86 12.24
C GLY A 77 3.29 -12.40 12.71
N THR A 78 3.21 -11.42 11.81
CA THR A 78 3.16 -9.99 12.19
C THR A 78 1.81 -9.31 12.02
N GLY A 79 0.85 -9.94 11.38
CA GLY A 79 -0.55 -9.50 11.40
C GLY A 79 -1.39 -10.33 12.36
N GLU A 80 -2.61 -9.89 12.59
CA GLU A 80 -3.55 -10.53 13.50
C GLU A 80 -5.00 -10.27 13.06
N GLY A 81 -5.91 -11.18 13.43
CA GLY A 81 -7.34 -11.00 13.23
C GLY A 81 -7.79 -11.06 11.76
N TYR A 82 -8.95 -10.46 11.49
CA TYR A 82 -9.55 -10.42 10.16
C TYR A 82 -9.29 -9.06 9.50
N VAL A 83 -9.09 -9.05 8.19
CA VAL A 83 -9.03 -7.82 7.40
C VAL A 83 -10.38 -7.60 6.75
N HIS A 84 -11.08 -6.53 7.16
CA HIS A 84 -12.47 -6.25 6.74
C HIS A 84 -13.42 -7.46 6.92
N GLY A 85 -13.22 -8.22 8.00
CA GLY A 85 -14.04 -9.40 8.30
C GLY A 85 -13.65 -10.66 7.51
N TYR A 86 -12.67 -10.58 6.61
CA TYR A 86 -12.13 -11.74 5.89
C TYR A 86 -10.96 -12.38 6.65
N PRO A 87 -10.94 -13.72 6.80
CA PRO A 87 -9.85 -14.42 7.48
C PRO A 87 -8.57 -14.39 6.62
N ILE A 88 -7.42 -14.08 7.25
CA ILE A 88 -6.11 -14.08 6.60
C ILE A 88 -5.18 -15.05 7.34
N GLU A 89 -4.45 -15.85 6.57
CA GLU A 89 -3.44 -16.82 7.03
C GLU A 89 -2.14 -16.12 7.43
N TRP A 90 -2.07 -15.58 8.64
CA TRP A 90 -0.92 -14.76 9.06
C TRP A 90 0.42 -15.50 9.19
N ASP A 91 0.51 -16.79 8.89
CA ASP A 91 1.78 -17.53 8.81
C ASP A 91 2.54 -17.30 7.49
N GLU A 92 1.93 -16.66 6.50
CA GLU A 92 2.58 -16.20 5.28
C GLU A 92 2.83 -14.67 5.25
N GLY A 93 3.51 -14.22 4.20
CA GLY A 93 3.68 -12.80 3.92
C GLY A 93 2.46 -12.22 3.21
N HIS A 94 2.01 -11.02 3.61
CA HIS A 94 0.89 -10.35 2.97
C HIS A 94 1.18 -8.93 2.57
N LEU A 95 0.85 -8.61 1.32
CA LEU A 95 0.81 -7.24 0.81
C LEU A 95 -0.65 -6.78 0.72
N LEU A 96 -1.04 -5.82 1.55
CA LEU A 96 -2.36 -5.20 1.54
C LEU A 96 -2.25 -3.85 0.82
N ILE A 97 -2.94 -3.68 -0.29
CA ILE A 97 -2.86 -2.48 -1.12
C ILE A 97 -4.20 -1.75 -1.02
N ARG A 98 -4.20 -0.46 -0.69
CA ARG A 98 -5.44 0.31 -0.65
C ARG A 98 -6.07 0.34 -2.04
N LEU A 99 -7.37 0.10 -2.11
CA LEU A 99 -8.19 0.34 -3.30
C LEU A 99 -9.11 1.53 -3.01
N ASP A 100 -9.11 2.51 -3.89
CA ASP A 100 -10.01 3.68 -3.80
C ASP A 100 -10.72 3.89 -5.14
N PRO A 101 -11.86 3.20 -5.39
CA PRO A 101 -12.49 3.16 -6.71
C PRO A 101 -12.83 4.56 -7.26
N ASN A 102 -13.19 5.48 -6.37
CA ASN A 102 -13.63 6.83 -6.72
C ASN A 102 -12.48 7.85 -6.73
N TRP A 103 -11.25 7.48 -6.40
CA TRP A 103 -10.13 8.41 -6.43
C TRP A 103 -9.17 8.13 -7.58
N ASN A 104 -8.99 9.11 -8.46
CA ASN A 104 -7.98 9.05 -9.50
C ASN A 104 -6.67 9.66 -8.98
N TYR A 105 -5.69 8.83 -8.67
CA TYR A 105 -4.39 9.26 -8.13
C TYR A 105 -3.54 10.07 -9.13
N GLN A 106 -3.66 9.80 -10.44
CA GLN A 106 -2.88 10.51 -11.47
C GLN A 106 -3.32 11.97 -11.59
N ASN A 107 -4.64 12.18 -11.61
CA ASN A 107 -5.24 13.50 -11.78
C ASN A 107 -5.58 14.18 -10.44
N LYS A 108 -5.45 13.46 -9.32
CA LYS A 108 -5.80 13.90 -7.97
C LYS A 108 -7.24 14.41 -7.91
N SER A 109 -8.15 13.63 -8.47
CA SER A 109 -9.53 14.02 -8.68
C SER A 109 -10.51 12.93 -8.28
N TYR A 110 -11.62 13.34 -7.69
CA TYR A 110 -12.74 12.45 -7.41
C TYR A 110 -13.48 12.05 -8.69
N ILE A 111 -13.89 10.78 -8.76
CA ILE A 111 -14.74 10.20 -9.80
C ILE A 111 -16.14 10.03 -9.18
N PRO A 112 -17.17 10.73 -9.71
CA PRO A 112 -18.53 10.59 -9.23
C PRO A 112 -19.02 9.14 -9.26
N PRO A 113 -19.80 8.66 -8.27
CA PRO A 113 -20.34 7.29 -8.23
C PRO A 113 -21.23 6.94 -9.44
N THR A 114 -21.79 7.95 -10.10
CA THR A 114 -22.64 7.81 -11.29
C THR A 114 -21.85 7.47 -12.56
N ASP A 115 -20.52 7.70 -12.57
CA ASP A 115 -19.66 7.42 -13.73
C ASP A 115 -19.02 6.03 -13.60
N THR A 116 -19.86 4.99 -13.68
CA THR A 116 -19.48 3.59 -13.41
C THR A 116 -18.36 3.11 -14.34
N ALA A 117 -18.41 3.44 -15.63
CA ALA A 117 -17.39 3.06 -16.59
C ALA A 117 -16.00 3.65 -16.25
N LYS A 118 -15.96 4.88 -15.73
CA LYS A 118 -14.70 5.48 -15.28
C LYS A 118 -14.21 4.86 -13.97
N ILE A 119 -15.11 4.48 -13.07
CA ILE A 119 -14.76 3.76 -11.83
C ILE A 119 -14.15 2.41 -12.18
N GLU A 120 -14.75 1.62 -13.07
CA GLU A 120 -14.22 0.32 -13.49
C GLU A 120 -12.81 0.44 -14.08
N ARG A 121 -12.59 1.40 -14.97
CA ARG A 121 -11.24 1.69 -15.52
C ARG A 121 -10.26 2.10 -14.43
N ASN A 122 -10.71 2.84 -13.43
CA ASN A 122 -9.86 3.28 -12.32
C ASN A 122 -9.50 2.12 -11.37
N ILE A 123 -10.43 1.20 -11.11
CA ILE A 123 -10.16 -0.04 -10.37
C ILE A 123 -9.11 -0.88 -11.12
N GLU A 124 -9.30 -1.08 -12.43
CA GLU A 124 -8.34 -1.82 -13.25
C GLU A 124 -6.95 -1.17 -13.22
N GLN A 125 -6.88 0.17 -13.32
CA GLN A 125 -5.60 0.87 -13.23
C GLN A 125 -4.92 0.68 -11.88
N GLN A 126 -5.68 0.71 -10.77
CA GLN A 126 -5.16 0.45 -9.43
C GLN A 126 -4.74 -1.01 -9.26
N TYR A 127 -5.45 -1.95 -9.89
CA TYR A 127 -5.05 -3.35 -9.93
C TYR A 127 -3.68 -3.52 -10.60
N GLN A 128 -3.46 -2.86 -11.74
CA GLN A 128 -2.16 -2.90 -12.44
C GLN A 128 -1.03 -2.31 -11.58
N TRP A 129 -1.30 -1.24 -10.82
CA TRP A 129 -0.32 -0.73 -9.85
C TRP A 129 -0.09 -1.69 -8.70
N GLY A 130 -1.15 -2.32 -8.19
CA GLY A 130 -1.05 -3.31 -7.14
C GLY A 130 -0.18 -4.51 -7.54
N ARG A 131 -0.41 -5.01 -8.77
CA ARG A 131 0.40 -6.04 -9.39
C ARG A 131 1.87 -5.62 -9.52
N TYR A 132 2.14 -4.40 -9.96
CA TYR A 132 3.50 -3.86 -10.03
C TYR A 132 4.20 -3.84 -8.67
N ILE A 133 3.49 -3.40 -7.61
CA ILE A 133 4.03 -3.42 -6.23
C ILE A 133 4.32 -4.87 -5.83
N PHE A 134 3.38 -5.79 -6.03
CA PHE A 134 3.52 -7.20 -5.69
C PHE A 134 4.71 -7.86 -6.39
N GLU A 135 4.85 -7.67 -7.70
CA GLU A 135 5.98 -8.20 -8.48
C GLU A 135 7.32 -7.68 -7.94
N ALA A 136 7.39 -6.42 -7.47
CA ALA A 136 8.61 -5.88 -6.85
C ALA A 136 8.94 -6.55 -5.51
N TYR A 137 7.94 -6.95 -4.71
CA TYR A 137 8.15 -7.73 -3.49
C TYR A 137 8.55 -9.18 -3.80
N ALA A 138 7.84 -9.82 -4.74
CA ALA A 138 8.13 -11.17 -5.18
C ALA A 138 9.57 -11.29 -5.72
N SER A 139 10.04 -10.28 -6.47
CA SER A 139 11.41 -10.24 -7.00
C SER A 139 12.50 -10.15 -5.92
N LYS A 140 12.14 -9.96 -4.64
CA LYS A 140 13.08 -10.06 -3.51
C LYS A 140 13.25 -11.49 -3.01
N ASN A 141 12.56 -12.45 -3.61
CA ASN A 141 12.59 -13.87 -3.28
C ASN A 141 12.40 -14.11 -1.78
N PRO A 142 11.27 -13.69 -1.19
CA PRO A 142 10.98 -14.01 0.21
C PRO A 142 11.02 -15.52 0.44
N LYS A 143 11.55 -15.95 1.60
CA LYS A 143 11.68 -17.37 1.97
C LYS A 143 10.40 -17.98 2.53
N PHE A 144 9.27 -17.37 2.22
CA PHE A 144 7.95 -17.71 2.71
C PHE A 144 6.93 -17.38 1.61
N PRO A 145 5.75 -18.01 1.61
CA PRO A 145 4.71 -17.67 0.67
C PRO A 145 4.34 -16.20 0.77
N LEU A 146 4.05 -15.56 -0.36
CA LEU A 146 3.67 -14.16 -0.42
C LEU A 146 2.34 -14.03 -1.17
N SER A 147 1.33 -13.51 -0.48
CA SER A 147 0.02 -13.20 -1.06
C SER A 147 -0.22 -11.70 -1.09
N TRP A 148 -1.08 -11.25 -2.01
CA TRP A 148 -1.55 -9.85 -2.01
C TRP A 148 -3.05 -9.70 -2.16
N HIS A 149 -3.51 -8.56 -1.66
CA HIS A 149 -4.90 -8.20 -1.49
C HIS A 149 -5.09 -6.73 -1.85
N MET A 150 -6.28 -6.39 -2.36
CA MET A 150 -6.71 -5.01 -2.52
C MET A 150 -7.83 -4.69 -1.53
N ILE A 151 -7.63 -3.69 -0.69
CA ILE A 151 -8.51 -3.35 0.42
C ILE A 151 -9.29 -2.10 0.06
N GLY A 152 -10.57 -2.29 -0.31
CA GLY A 152 -11.49 -1.22 -0.67
C GLY A 152 -12.09 -0.52 0.55
N PRO A 153 -12.84 0.58 0.38
CA PRO A 153 -13.45 1.33 1.49
C PRO A 153 -14.52 0.53 2.24
N ARG A 154 -15.15 -0.45 1.57
CA ARG A 154 -16.04 -1.45 2.18
C ARG A 154 -15.45 -2.84 2.02
N ALA A 155 -15.90 -3.76 2.87
CA ALA A 155 -15.52 -5.18 2.76
C ALA A 155 -15.89 -5.76 1.39
N THR A 156 -17.05 -5.41 0.85
CA THR A 156 -17.54 -5.84 -0.48
C THR A 156 -16.71 -5.31 -1.64
N ASP A 157 -15.97 -4.22 -1.43
CA ASP A 157 -15.11 -3.63 -2.45
C ASP A 157 -13.70 -4.24 -2.42
N SER A 158 -13.40 -5.06 -1.42
CA SER A 158 -12.07 -5.64 -1.21
C SER A 158 -11.92 -6.94 -2.01
N MET A 159 -10.71 -7.18 -2.52
CA MET A 159 -10.32 -8.37 -3.26
C MET A 159 -9.21 -9.07 -2.48
N PHE A 160 -9.49 -10.26 -1.97
CA PHE A 160 -8.54 -11.04 -1.16
C PHE A 160 -7.90 -12.15 -1.98
N TYR A 161 -6.66 -12.51 -1.63
CA TYR A 161 -5.90 -13.60 -2.24
C TYR A 161 -5.87 -13.52 -3.78
N ILE A 162 -5.60 -12.33 -4.30
CA ILE A 162 -5.57 -12.07 -5.75
C ILE A 162 -4.53 -12.96 -6.43
N GLN A 163 -3.36 -13.08 -5.81
CA GLN A 163 -2.29 -13.96 -6.22
C GLN A 163 -1.48 -14.36 -5.00
N ARG A 164 -0.96 -15.59 -5.04
CA ARG A 164 0.01 -16.13 -4.10
C ARG A 164 1.20 -16.65 -4.88
N VAL A 165 2.41 -16.38 -4.39
CA VAL A 165 3.64 -16.97 -4.92
C VAL A 165 4.35 -17.74 -3.82
N GLU A 166 4.86 -18.91 -4.19
CA GLU A 166 5.75 -19.74 -3.39
C GLU A 166 7.13 -19.71 -4.03
N ASN A 167 8.18 -19.68 -3.21
CA ASN A 167 9.58 -19.77 -3.65
C ASN A 167 10.22 -21.03 -3.10
#